data_AF-G5QFA3-F1
#
_entry.id   AF-G5QFA3-F1
#
_cell.length_a   1.000
_cell.length_b   1.000
_cell.length_c   1.000
_cell.angle_alpha   90.00
_cell.angle_beta   90.00
_cell.angle_gamma   90.00
#
_symmetry.space_group_name_H-M   'P 1'
#
loop_
_entity.id
_entity.type
_entity.pdbx_description
1 polymer ?
#
loop_
_entity_poly.entity_id
_entity_poly.type
_entity_poly.pdbx_seq_one_letter_code
_entity_poly.pdbx_strand_id
1 'polypeptide(L)' 'MNILGFFQRLGRALQLPIAVLPVAALLLRFGQPDLLNMPFIAQAGGSIFDNLALVFAIGVAS' A
#
# COMPACT_ATOMS: atom_id res chain seq x y z
N MET A 1 -0.54 27.43 -13.38
CA MET A 1 -0.06 26.20 -12.72
C MET A 1 0.94 25.54 -13.66
N ASN A 2 2.20 25.39 -13.28
CA ASN A 2 3.18 24.73 -14.15
C ASN A 2 2.94 23.21 -14.13
N ILE A 3 2.88 22.54 -15.28
CA ILE A 3 2.53 21.12 -15.39
C ILE A 3 3.50 20.22 -14.60
N LEU A 4 4.78 20.62 -14.54
CA LEU A 4 5.80 19.98 -13.71
C LEU A 4 5.46 20.04 -12.21
N GLY A 5 4.87 21.14 -11.75
CA GLY A 5 4.46 21.30 -10.35
C GLY A 5 3.29 20.38 -9.97
N PHE A 6 2.40 20.07 -10.91
CA PHE A 6 1.33 19.08 -10.71
C PHE A 6 1.92 17.68 -10.50
N PHE A 7 2.82 17.23 -11.39
CA PHE A 7 3.47 15.92 -11.26
C PHE A 7 4.33 15.80 -9.99
N GLN A 8 4.98 16.87 -9.56
CA GLN A 8 5.72 16.88 -8.29
C GLN A 8 4.79 16.71 -7.08
N ARG A 9 3.63 17.37 -7.07
CA ARG A 9 2.62 17.21 -6.00
C ARG A 9 2.04 15.80 -6.01
N LEU A 10 1.66 15.30 -7.19
CA LEU A 10 1.16 13.94 -7.35
C LEU A 10 2.18 12.90 -6.87
N GLY A 11 3.46 13.04 -7.26
CA GLY A 11 4.52 12.16 -6.84
C GLY A 11 4.71 12.12 -5.32
N ARG A 12 4.60 13.27 -4.64
CA ARG A 12 4.66 13.34 -3.16
C ARG A 12 3.45 12.69 -2.50
N ALA A 13 2.25 12.89 -3.04
CA ALA A 13 1.02 12.30 -2.55
C ALA A 13 1.06 10.76 -2.58
N LEU A 14 1.70 10.20 -3.62
CA LEU A 14 1.88 8.76 -3.79
C LEU A 14 2.94 8.15 -2.85
N GLN A 15 3.84 8.94 -2.26
CA GLN A 15 4.91 8.40 -1.39
C GLN A 15 4.37 7.67 -0.16
N LEU A 16 3.29 8.18 0.44
CA LEU A 16 2.73 7.62 1.67
C LEU A 16 2.10 6.23 1.43
N PRO A 17 1.19 6.03 0.45
CA PRO A 17 0.71 4.70 0.08
C PRO A 17 1.83 3.72 -0.28
N ILE A 18 2.83 4.18 -1.06
CA ILE A 18 3.94 3.33 -1.49
C ILE A 18 4.77 2.86 -0.28
N ALA A 19 4.99 3.71 0.72
CA ALA A 19 5.73 3.36 1.93
C ALA A 19 5.06 2.27 2.78
N VAL A 20 3.74 2.05 2.61
CA VAL A 20 2.99 1.00 3.33
C VAL A 20 3.11 -0.38 2.67
N LEU A 21 3.36 -0.43 1.35
CA LEU A 21 3.41 -1.69 0.58
C LEU A 21 4.42 -2.73 1.09
N PRO A 22 5.63 -2.38 1.56
CA PRO A 22 6.57 -3.37 2.11
C PRO A 22 6.00 -4.07 3.34
N VAL A 23 5.32 -3.33 4.22
CA VAL A 23 4.69 -3.91 5.42
C VAL A 23 3.54 -4.84 5.01
N ALA A 24 2.71 -4.43 4.06
CA ALA A 24 1.64 -5.28 3.53
C ALA A 24 2.18 -6.60 2.95
N ALA A 25 3.28 -6.54 2.20
CA ALA A 25 3.94 -7.71 1.63
C ALA A 25 4.52 -8.63 2.72
N LEU A 26 5.12 -8.06 3.77
CA LEU A 26 5.61 -8.84 4.92
C LEU A 26 4.46 -9.54 5.65
N LEU A 27 3.34 -8.86 5.88
CA LEU A 27 2.14 -9.44 6.48
C LEU A 27 1.61 -10.61 5.63
N LEU A 28 1.50 -10.43 4.31
CA LEU A 28 1.14 -11.52 3.40
C LEU A 28 2.06 -12.73 3.55
N ARG A 29 3.38 -12.49 3.61
CA ARG A 29 4.37 -13.55 3.67
C ARG A 29 4.32 -14.28 5.02
N PHE A 30 4.21 -13.56 6.12
CA PHE A 30 4.14 -14.15 7.46
C PHE A 30 2.93 -15.06 7.68
N GLY A 31 1.80 -14.80 7.05
CA GLY A 31 0.62 -15.64 7.22
C GLY A 31 0.61 -16.94 6.41
N GLN A 32 1.64 -17.19 5.57
CA GLN A 32 1.74 -18.41 4.76
C GLN A 32 2.04 -19.65 5.62
N PRO A 33 1.58 -20.85 5.20
CA PRO A 33 1.73 -22.09 5.96
C PRO A 33 3.19 -22.54 6.10
N ASP A 34 4.07 -22.12 5.20
CA ASP A 34 5.50 -22.45 5.20
C ASP A 34 6.36 -21.55 6.10
N LEU A 35 5.78 -20.51 6.71
CA LEU A 35 6.49 -19.59 7.61
C LEU A 35 5.94 -19.62 9.03
N LEU A 36 4.89 -18.84 9.31
CA LEU A 36 4.32 -18.76 10.66
C LEU A 36 2.91 -19.35 10.73
N ASN A 37 2.32 -19.71 9.57
CA ASN A 37 0.98 -20.31 9.47
C ASN A 37 -0.10 -19.50 10.21
N MET A 38 -0.06 -18.18 10.07
CA MET A 38 -1.00 -17.24 10.69
C MET A 38 -1.95 -16.64 9.63
N PRO A 39 -3.04 -17.33 9.25
CA PRO A 39 -3.89 -16.93 8.13
C PRO A 39 -4.53 -15.54 8.28
N PHE A 40 -4.80 -15.09 9.51
CA PHE A 40 -5.35 -13.74 9.75
C PHE A 40 -4.34 -12.62 9.40
N ILE A 41 -3.04 -12.86 9.58
CA ILE A 41 -1.97 -11.91 9.22
C ILE A 41 -1.85 -11.81 7.70
N ALA A 42 -1.95 -12.95 6.99
CA ALA A 42 -2.00 -12.93 5.53
C ALA A 42 -3.23 -12.17 5.02
N GLN A 43 -4.41 -12.39 5.61
CA GLN A 43 -5.63 -11.66 5.24
C GLN A 43 -5.48 -10.14 5.46
N ALA A 44 -4.85 -9.73 6.56
CA ALA A 44 -4.57 -8.31 6.81
C ALA A 44 -3.68 -7.70 5.72
N GLY A 45 -2.57 -8.37 5.37
CA GLY A 45 -1.69 -7.94 4.28
C GLY A 45 -2.43 -7.91 2.92
N GLY A 46 -3.20 -8.95 2.63
CA GLY A 46 -3.99 -9.09 1.39
C GLY A 46 -5.03 -7.98 1.23
N SER A 47 -5.72 -7.60 2.31
CA SER A 47 -6.74 -6.55 2.28
C SER A 47 -6.21 -5.20 1.79
N ILE A 48 -4.91 -4.91 2.01
CA ILE A 48 -4.26 -3.70 1.52
C ILE A 48 -4.08 -3.77 0.00
N PHE A 49 -3.68 -4.93 -0.53
CA PHE A 49 -3.53 -5.14 -1.97
C PHE A 49 -4.87 -5.19 -2.70
N ASP A 50 -5.89 -5.78 -2.08
CA ASP A 50 -7.25 -5.84 -2.65
C ASP A 50 -7.87 -4.43 -2.77
N ASN A 51 -7.49 -3.50 -1.89
CA ASN A 51 -8.00 -2.13 -1.84
C ASN A 51 -6.97 -1.08 -2.29
N LEU A 52 -5.95 -1.48 -3.05
CA LEU A 52 -4.81 -0.63 -3.39
C LEU A 52 -5.25 0.65 -4.14
N ALA A 53 -6.25 0.56 -5.02
CA ALA A 53 -6.83 1.72 -5.69
C ALA A 53 -7.42 2.74 -4.71
N LEU A 54 -8.10 2.26 -3.65
CA LEU A 54 -8.75 3.09 -2.63
C LEU A 54 -7.70 3.78 -1.74
N VAL A 55 -6.67 3.04 -1.34
CA VAL A 55 -5.53 3.56 -0.56
C VAL A 55 -4.80 4.66 -1.34
N PHE A 56 -4.56 4.45 -2.63
CA PHE A 56 -3.94 5.45 -3.50
C PHE A 56 -4.85 6.66 -3.75
N ALA A 57 -6.16 6.45 -3.92
CA ALA A 57 -7.11 7.55 -4.09
C ALA A 57 -7.13 8.48 -2.86
N ILE A 58 -7.09 7.91 -1.64
CA ILE A 58 -7.00 8.68 -0.40
C ILE A 58 -5.68 9.46 -0.35
N GLY A 59 -4.55 8.82 -0.67
CA GLY A 59 -3.24 9.47 -0.68
C GLY A 59 -3.12 10.60 -1.69
N VAL A 60 -3.79 10.50 -2.85
CA VAL A 60 -3.83 11.57 -3.86
C VAL A 60 -4.77 12.72 -3.48
N ALA A 61 -5.82 12.43 -2.71
CA ALA A 61 -6.79 13.42 -2.26
C ALA A 61 -6.26 14.32 -1.12
N SER A 62 -5.25 13.86 -0.37
CA SER A 62 -4.61 14.59 0.74
C SER A 62 -3.64 15.69 0.33
#